data_AF-A0A198YMY3-F1
#
_entry.id   AF-A0A198YMY3-F1
#
_cell.length_a   1.000
_cell.length_b   1.000
_cell.length_c   1.000
_cell.angle_alpha   90.00
_cell.angle_beta   90.00
_cell.angle_gamma   90.00
#
_symmetry.space_group_name_H-M   'P 1'
#
loop_
_entity.id
_entity.type
_entity.pdbx_description
1 polymer ?
#
loop_
_entity_poly.entity_id
_entity_poly.type
_entity_poly.pdbx_seq_one_letter_code
_entity_poly.pdbx_strand_id
1 'polypeptide(L)'
;MTTDFIQTKLAIKGGTGASIAAYLKKIGLVNSDASPTDLYKRFRNTQTSGASIAEAIRIGYRELFDINEYCYALNDKDLLSLVCQATGASAASRTAELTIATFKNLKAFADFDAKSKTVDTMSEEVVTPTTPTYRAPTNNQESLGLNLSYTINLNLPATSDQAVFNAIFRSLREHLLNGE
;
A
#
# COMPACT_ATOMS: atom_id res chain seq x y z
N MET A 1 10.20 -11.52 -14.13
CA MET A 1 10.96 -10.66 -15.06
C MET A 1 12.45 -10.93 -14.88
N THR A 2 13.00 -11.78 -15.73
CA THR A 2 14.43 -12.12 -15.73
C THR A 2 15.21 -11.13 -16.59
N THR A 3 16.49 -10.95 -16.29
CA THR A 3 17.39 -10.10 -17.10
C THR A 3 17.45 -10.57 -18.55
N ASP A 4 17.38 -11.87 -18.78
CA ASP A 4 17.34 -12.48 -20.12
C ASP A 4 16.13 -12.00 -20.94
N PHE A 5 14.93 -11.95 -20.35
CA PHE A 5 13.75 -11.45 -21.06
C PHE A 5 13.93 -9.99 -21.53
N ILE A 6 14.53 -9.14 -20.69
CA ILE A 6 14.76 -7.73 -21.01
C ILE A 6 15.76 -7.58 -22.17
N GLN A 7 16.84 -8.34 -22.13
CA GLN A 7 17.89 -8.26 -23.15
C GLN A 7 17.46 -8.89 -24.47
N THR A 8 16.73 -10.00 -24.41
CA THR A 8 16.42 -10.84 -25.58
C THR A 8 15.08 -10.49 -26.22
N LYS A 9 14.04 -10.18 -25.43
CA LYS A 9 12.69 -9.89 -25.96
C LYS A 9 12.38 -8.41 -26.04
N LEU A 10 12.83 -7.61 -25.07
CA LEU A 10 12.69 -6.15 -25.13
C LEU A 10 13.85 -5.49 -25.88
N ALA A 11 14.88 -6.25 -26.28
CA ALA A 11 16.07 -5.80 -27.00
C ALA A 11 16.87 -4.69 -26.28
N ILE A 12 16.72 -4.55 -24.96
CA ILE A 12 17.44 -3.56 -24.15
C ILE A 12 18.73 -4.21 -23.64
N LYS A 13 19.80 -4.07 -24.41
CA LYS A 13 21.11 -4.69 -24.13
C LYS A 13 21.92 -3.87 -23.12
N GLY A 14 22.85 -4.54 -22.44
CA GLY A 14 23.84 -3.90 -21.55
C GLY A 14 23.34 -3.62 -20.13
N GLY A 15 24.10 -2.78 -19.40
CA GLY A 15 23.85 -2.47 -17.98
C GLY A 15 22.51 -1.76 -17.74
N THR A 16 22.04 -0.97 -18.70
CA THR A 16 20.73 -0.28 -18.63
C THR A 16 19.57 -1.26 -18.61
N GLY A 17 19.65 -2.38 -19.34
CA GLY A 17 18.61 -3.42 -19.29
C GLY A 17 18.56 -4.13 -17.93
N ALA A 18 19.73 -4.37 -17.33
CA ALA A 18 19.83 -5.02 -16.03
C ALA A 18 19.29 -4.14 -14.88
N SER A 19 19.47 -2.82 -14.95
CA SER A 19 18.98 -1.90 -13.93
C SER A 19 17.44 -1.78 -13.90
N ILE A 20 16.76 -2.03 -15.02
CA ILE A 20 15.29 -2.03 -15.09
C ILE A 20 14.71 -3.10 -14.16
N ALA A 21 15.25 -4.33 -14.18
CA ALA A 21 14.77 -5.40 -13.31
C ALA A 21 14.92 -5.05 -11.83
N ALA A 22 16.06 -4.48 -11.45
CA ALA A 22 16.33 -4.04 -10.07
C ALA A 22 15.38 -2.90 -9.66
N TYR A 23 15.14 -1.94 -10.56
CA TYR A 23 14.24 -0.82 -10.30
C TYR A 23 12.78 -1.27 -10.13
N LEU A 24 12.28 -2.15 -11.01
CA LEU A 24 10.91 -2.68 -10.90
C LEU A 24 10.68 -3.47 -9.62
N LYS A 25 11.72 -4.15 -9.11
CA LYS A 25 11.68 -4.78 -7.78
C LYS A 25 11.64 -3.73 -6.67
N LYS A 26 12.48 -2.68 -6.75
CA LYS A 26 12.51 -1.59 -5.76
C LYS A 26 11.16 -0.90 -5.60
N ILE A 27 10.42 -0.67 -6.68
CA ILE A 27 9.10 0.00 -6.64
C ILE A 27 7.91 -0.94 -6.38
N GLY A 28 8.17 -2.24 -6.16
CA GLY A 28 7.13 -3.21 -5.77
C GLY A 28 6.27 -3.78 -6.90
N LEU A 29 6.63 -3.58 -8.17
CA LEU A 29 5.92 -4.20 -9.31
C LEU A 29 6.34 -5.67 -9.52
N VAL A 30 7.52 -6.03 -9.04
CA VAL A 30 8.08 -7.38 -9.19
C VAL A 30 8.62 -7.84 -7.84
N ASN A 31 8.34 -9.08 -7.47
CA ASN A 31 8.86 -9.70 -6.26
C ASN A 31 10.37 -10.02 -6.36
N SER A 32 10.98 -10.35 -5.22
CA SER A 32 12.39 -10.74 -5.15
C SER A 32 12.73 -11.93 -6.06
N ASP A 33 11.82 -12.90 -6.16
CA ASP A 33 11.86 -14.09 -7.02
C ASP A 33 11.58 -13.79 -8.51
N ALA A 34 11.41 -12.51 -8.86
CA ALA A 34 11.03 -12.04 -10.18
C ALA A 34 9.59 -12.38 -10.61
N SER A 35 8.71 -12.84 -9.72
CA SER A 35 7.28 -12.99 -10.03
C SER A 35 6.56 -11.63 -10.06
N PRO A 36 5.49 -11.47 -10.87
CA PRO A 36 4.68 -10.25 -10.87
C PRO A 36 3.90 -10.09 -9.56
N THR A 37 3.84 -8.88 -9.01
CA THR A 37 3.04 -8.57 -7.81
C THR A 37 1.58 -8.27 -8.14
N ASP A 38 0.71 -8.22 -7.13
CA ASP A 38 -0.67 -7.77 -7.32
C ASP A 38 -0.74 -6.30 -7.76
N LEU A 39 0.22 -5.49 -7.33
CA LEU A 39 0.43 -4.13 -7.83
C LEU A 39 0.62 -4.13 -9.36
N TYR A 40 1.42 -5.06 -9.90
CA TYR A 40 1.60 -5.21 -11.34
C TYR A 40 0.34 -5.73 -12.05
N LYS A 41 -0.42 -6.64 -11.44
CA LYS A 41 -1.71 -7.08 -12.00
C LYS A 41 -2.69 -5.92 -12.10
N ARG A 42 -2.78 -5.07 -11.06
CA ARG A 42 -3.59 -3.84 -11.05
C ARG A 42 -3.08 -2.82 -12.08
N PHE A 43 -1.77 -2.74 -12.29
CA PHE A 43 -1.18 -1.89 -13.33
C PHE A 43 -1.60 -2.29 -14.74
N ARG A 44 -1.74 -3.59 -15.00
CA ARG A 44 -2.16 -4.12 -16.30
C ARG A 44 -3.60 -3.77 -16.67
N ASN A 45 -4.44 -3.39 -15.70
CA ASN A 45 -5.81 -2.96 -15.94
C ASN A 45 -5.85 -1.43 -16.11
N THR A 46 -6.40 -0.97 -17.23
CA THR A 46 -6.43 0.46 -17.61
C THR A 46 -7.20 1.35 -16.64
N GLN A 47 -8.14 0.81 -15.87
CA GLN A 47 -8.91 1.57 -14.88
C GLN A 47 -8.19 1.74 -13.54
N THR A 48 -7.27 0.82 -13.22
CA THR A 48 -6.52 0.83 -11.95
C THR A 48 -5.04 1.16 -12.13
N SER A 49 -4.60 1.34 -13.37
CA SER A 49 -3.20 1.59 -13.72
C SER A 49 -2.64 2.84 -13.04
N GLY A 50 -3.36 3.95 -13.12
CA GLY A 50 -2.98 5.21 -12.48
C GLY A 50 -2.75 5.08 -10.97
N ALA A 51 -3.74 4.52 -10.27
CA ALA A 51 -3.68 4.29 -8.83
C ALA A 51 -2.54 3.33 -8.44
N SER A 52 -2.32 2.27 -9.22
CA SER A 52 -1.24 1.30 -8.95
C SER A 52 0.16 1.89 -9.11
N ILE A 53 0.37 2.79 -10.07
CA ILE A 53 1.67 3.48 -10.22
C ILE A 53 1.86 4.53 -9.13
N ALA A 54 0.80 5.24 -8.72
CA ALA A 54 0.89 6.14 -7.57
C ALA A 54 1.30 5.37 -6.29
N GLU A 55 0.75 4.19 -6.07
CA GLU A 55 1.16 3.27 -4.99
C GLU A 55 2.61 2.79 -5.18
N ALA A 56 3.02 2.42 -6.40
CA ALA A 56 4.42 2.07 -6.72
C ALA A 56 5.41 3.19 -6.39
N ILE A 57 5.04 4.44 -6.69
CA ILE A 57 5.84 5.63 -6.40
C ILE A 57 6.00 5.81 -4.88
N ARG A 58 4.92 5.67 -4.11
CA ARG A 58 4.97 5.75 -2.64
C ARG A 58 5.90 4.68 -2.04
N ILE A 59 5.89 3.46 -2.59
CA ILE A 59 6.80 2.39 -2.17
C ILE A 59 8.25 2.73 -2.53
N GLY A 60 8.52 3.05 -3.79
CA GLY A 60 9.87 3.24 -4.31
C GLY A 60 10.60 4.48 -3.80
N TYR A 61 9.84 5.52 -3.45
CA TYR A 61 10.32 6.83 -3.00
C TYR A 61 9.82 7.18 -1.61
N ARG A 62 9.55 6.18 -0.76
CA ARG A 62 9.01 6.36 0.61
C ARG A 62 9.74 7.45 1.40
N GLU A 63 11.06 7.48 1.33
CA GLU A 63 11.89 8.48 2.02
C GLU A 63 11.54 9.93 1.62
N LEU A 64 11.11 10.17 0.37
CA LEU A 64 10.66 11.49 -0.07
C LEU A 64 9.28 11.84 0.52
N PHE A 65 8.39 10.86 0.60
CA PHE A 65 7.06 11.02 1.19
C PHE A 65 7.11 11.20 2.71
N ASP A 66 8.08 10.58 3.38
CA ASP A 66 8.30 10.74 4.83
C ASP A 66 8.70 12.18 5.19
N ILE A 67 9.43 12.87 4.30
CA ILE A 67 9.81 14.28 4.47
C ILE A 67 8.69 15.22 4.02
N ASN A 68 8.02 14.90 2.91
CA ASN A 68 6.90 15.68 2.39
C ASN A 68 5.84 14.79 1.76
N GLU A 69 4.67 14.69 2.40
CA GLU A 69 3.53 13.89 1.95
C GLU A 69 3.06 14.25 0.53
N TYR A 70 3.21 15.52 0.14
CA TYR A 70 2.82 16.05 -1.15
C TYR A 70 4.02 16.23 -2.10
N CYS A 71 5.09 15.44 -1.94
CA CYS A 71 6.28 15.53 -2.79
C CYS A 71 5.96 15.38 -4.29
N TYR A 72 4.90 14.64 -4.62
CA TYR A 72 4.41 14.48 -5.98
C TYR A 72 3.85 15.76 -6.60
N ALA A 73 3.46 16.77 -5.81
CA ALA A 73 2.91 18.04 -6.29
C ALA A 73 3.96 19.16 -6.39
N LEU A 74 5.19 18.92 -5.93
CA LEU A 74 6.27 19.92 -5.94
C LEU A 74 6.74 20.27 -7.36
N ASN A 75 7.28 21.47 -7.49
CA ASN A 75 8.03 21.86 -8.69
C ASN A 75 9.41 21.16 -8.73
N ASP A 76 10.06 21.18 -9.89
CA ASP A 76 11.33 20.48 -10.11
C ASP A 76 12.46 20.92 -9.15
N LYS A 77 12.51 22.21 -8.80
CA LYS A 77 13.56 22.76 -7.93
C LYS A 77 13.38 22.30 -6.48
N ASP A 78 12.15 22.34 -5.99
CA ASP A 78 11.81 21.91 -4.64
C ASP A 78 11.93 20.39 -4.51
N LEU A 79 11.53 19.64 -5.55
CA LEU A 79 11.73 18.21 -5.62
C LEU A 79 13.23 17.85 -5.64
N LEU A 80 14.08 18.63 -6.31
CA LEU A 80 15.53 18.47 -6.27
C LEU A 80 16.09 18.68 -4.87
N SER A 81 15.67 19.77 -4.21
CA SER A 81 16.07 20.05 -2.84
C SER A 81 15.66 18.91 -1.89
N LEU A 82 14.46 18.36 -2.09
CA LEU A 82 13.95 17.23 -1.30
C LEU A 82 14.78 15.95 -1.54
N VAL A 83 15.11 15.64 -2.79
CA VAL A 83 15.96 14.49 -3.13
C VAL A 83 17.36 14.64 -2.53
N CYS A 84 17.95 15.83 -2.61
CA CYS A 84 19.24 16.12 -1.98
C CYS A 84 19.18 15.97 -0.46
N GLN A 85 18.10 16.41 0.18
CA GLN A 85 17.87 16.25 1.62
C GLN A 85 17.73 14.78 2.02
N ALA A 86 16.96 13.99 1.27
CA ALA A 86 16.74 12.58 1.56
C ALA A 86 18.01 11.73 1.33
N THR A 87 18.76 12.01 0.27
CA THR A 87 19.91 11.19 -0.16
C THR A 87 21.25 11.69 0.34
N GLY A 88 21.33 12.91 0.88
CA GLY A 88 22.58 13.59 1.22
C GLY A 88 23.42 13.99 0.00
N ALA A 89 22.89 13.86 -1.22
CA ALA A 89 23.61 14.20 -2.44
C ALA A 89 23.74 15.72 -2.62
N SER A 90 24.83 16.17 -3.25
CA SER A 90 25.01 17.58 -3.60
C SER A 90 23.97 18.03 -4.64
N ALA A 91 23.63 19.32 -4.63
CA ALA A 91 22.69 19.89 -5.60
C ALA A 91 23.15 19.82 -7.06
N ALA A 92 24.46 19.64 -7.29
CA ALA A 92 25.05 19.44 -8.62
C ALA A 92 25.21 17.95 -9.00
N SER A 93 24.63 17.03 -8.21
CA SER A 93 24.74 15.60 -8.46
C SER A 93 23.90 15.18 -9.66
N ARG A 94 24.57 14.66 -10.69
CA ARG A 94 23.90 14.08 -11.86
C ARG A 94 22.93 12.95 -11.47
N THR A 95 23.23 12.22 -10.40
CA THR A 95 22.35 11.16 -9.88
C THR A 95 21.04 11.72 -9.33
N ALA A 96 21.08 12.86 -8.64
CA ALA A 96 19.87 13.52 -8.14
C ALA A 96 19.00 14.00 -9.31
N GLU A 97 19.59 14.62 -10.33
CA GLU A 97 18.88 15.04 -11.55
C GLU A 97 18.21 13.85 -12.26
N LEU A 98 18.93 12.75 -12.45
CA LEU A 98 18.37 11.54 -13.09
C LEU A 98 17.28 10.88 -12.25
N THR A 99 17.38 10.98 -10.92
CA THR A 99 16.35 10.47 -9.99
C THR A 99 15.05 11.24 -10.16
N ILE A 100 15.11 12.57 -10.26
CA ILE A 100 13.95 13.42 -10.54
C ILE A 100 13.38 13.13 -11.92
N ALA A 101 14.24 12.99 -12.94
CA ALA A 101 13.79 12.64 -14.29
C ALA A 101 13.03 11.31 -14.28
N THR A 102 13.53 10.31 -13.56
CA THR A 102 12.88 8.99 -13.42
C THR A 102 11.55 9.12 -12.68
N PHE A 103 11.53 9.86 -11.57
CA PHE A 103 10.31 10.12 -10.80
C PHE A 103 9.24 10.79 -11.66
N LYS A 104 9.59 11.81 -12.46
CA LYS A 104 8.66 12.51 -13.35
C LYS A 104 8.10 11.61 -14.44
N ASN A 105 8.96 10.77 -15.04
CA ASN A 105 8.51 9.79 -16.04
C ASN A 105 7.52 8.79 -15.43
N LEU A 106 7.75 8.35 -14.20
CA LEU A 106 6.83 7.44 -13.51
C LEU A 106 5.52 8.15 -13.11
N LYS A 107 5.62 9.39 -12.62
CA LYS A 107 4.48 10.25 -12.26
C LYS A 107 3.54 10.49 -13.44
N ALA A 108 4.04 10.55 -14.68
CA ALA A 108 3.20 10.71 -15.87
C ALA A 108 2.16 9.59 -16.06
N PHE A 109 2.39 8.42 -15.47
CA PHE A 109 1.46 7.28 -15.47
C PHE A 109 0.69 7.13 -14.15
N ALA A 110 0.94 8.00 -13.17
CA ALA A 110 0.37 7.91 -11.85
C ALA A 110 -0.88 8.78 -11.73
N ASP A 111 -1.87 8.26 -11.04
CA ASP A 111 -3.03 9.03 -10.59
C ASP A 111 -3.07 8.98 -9.06
N PHE A 112 -2.68 10.10 -8.44
CA PHE A 112 -2.66 10.25 -6.98
C PHE A 112 -4.04 10.63 -6.40
N ASP A 113 -4.96 11.12 -7.25
CA ASP A 113 -6.31 11.54 -6.89
C ASP A 113 -7.35 10.45 -7.17
N ALA A 114 -6.99 9.42 -7.93
CA ALA A 114 -7.76 8.19 -8.06
C ALA A 114 -8.05 7.66 -6.66
N LYS A 115 -9.30 7.86 -6.22
CA LYS A 115 -9.82 7.22 -5.01
C LYS A 115 -9.41 5.76 -5.11
N SER A 116 -8.57 5.32 -4.17
CA SER A 116 -8.21 3.92 -4.06
C SER A 116 -9.52 3.16 -3.89
N LYS A 117 -10.09 2.68 -4.99
CA LYS A 117 -10.98 1.54 -4.96
C LYS A 117 -10.04 0.42 -4.56
N THR A 118 -9.83 0.31 -3.26
CA THR A 118 -9.30 -0.90 -2.63
C THR A 118 -10.19 -2.00 -3.16
N VAL A 119 -9.66 -2.73 -4.13
CA VAL A 119 -10.27 -3.93 -4.66
C VAL A 119 -10.17 -4.94 -3.54
N ASP A 120 -11.21 -4.97 -2.71
CA ASP A 120 -11.61 -6.10 -1.88
C ASP A 120 -12.07 -7.26 -2.77
N THR A 121 -11.23 -7.64 -3.74
CA THR A 121 -11.53 -8.71 -4.69
C THR A 121 -10.26 -9.47 -5.01
N MET A 122 -9.71 -10.08 -3.97
CA MET A 122 -9.10 -11.40 -4.06
C MET A 122 -9.49 -12.16 -2.78
N SER A 123 -10.80 -12.43 -2.64
CA SER A 123 -11.24 -13.62 -1.92
C SER A 123 -10.88 -14.80 -2.83
N GLU A 124 -9.78 -15.47 -2.52
CA GLU A 124 -9.57 -16.83 -3.02
C GLU A 124 -10.70 -17.70 -2.47
N GLU A 125 -11.38 -18.38 -3.39
CA GLU A 125 -12.34 -19.42 -3.11
C GLU A 125 -11.68 -20.52 -2.26
N VAL A 126 -12.02 -20.56 -0.98
CA VAL A 126 -11.94 -21.80 -0.20
C VAL A 126 -13.38 -22.27 -0.02
N VAL A 127 -13.69 -23.32 -0.76
CA VAL A 127 -14.85 -24.21 -0.64
C VAL A 127 -15.49 -24.20 0.76
N THR A 128 -16.78 -23.85 0.78
CA THR A 128 -17.70 -23.92 1.92
C THR A 128 -17.75 -25.32 2.56
N PRO A 129 -18.02 -25.37 3.87
CA PRO A 129 -19.23 -26.08 4.29
C PRO A 129 -20.21 -25.16 5.01
N THR A 130 -21.45 -25.23 4.55
CA THR A 130 -22.68 -24.59 5.00
C THR A 130 -22.84 -24.52 6.53
N THR A 131 -23.20 -23.35 7.07
CA THR A 131 -24.03 -23.22 8.27
C THR A 131 -24.75 -21.85 8.30
N PRO A 132 -25.93 -21.75 8.95
CA PRO A 132 -27.04 -20.92 8.49
C PRO A 132 -26.95 -19.45 8.89
N THR A 133 -27.48 -18.61 8.02
CA THR A 133 -27.70 -17.18 8.18
C THR A 133 -28.74 -16.92 9.27
N TYR A 134 -28.36 -16.24 10.36
CA TYR A 134 -29.33 -15.56 11.23
C TYR A 134 -29.37 -14.09 10.84
N ARG A 135 -30.42 -13.71 10.10
CA ARG A 135 -30.81 -12.30 9.96
C ARG A 135 -31.41 -11.87 11.29
N ALA A 136 -30.79 -10.90 11.96
CA ALA A 136 -31.44 -10.14 13.03
C ALA A 136 -32.10 -8.88 12.42
N PRO A 137 -33.29 -8.50 12.90
CA PRO A 137 -34.14 -7.49 12.27
C PRO A 137 -33.59 -6.07 12.45
N THR A 138 -33.74 -5.26 11.41
CA THR A 138 -33.59 -3.80 11.48
C THR A 138 -34.71 -3.23 12.34
N ASN A 139 -34.42 -2.87 13.58
CA ASN A 139 -35.30 -2.01 14.37
C ASN A 139 -34.79 -0.57 14.26
N ASN A 140 -35.58 0.27 13.60
CA ASN A 140 -35.46 1.72 13.65
C ASN A 140 -35.60 2.17 15.10
N GLN A 141 -34.54 2.74 15.68
CA GLN A 141 -34.70 3.84 16.63
C GLN A 141 -33.56 4.84 16.44
N GLU A 142 -33.93 6.01 15.94
CA GLU A 142 -33.16 7.23 16.00
C GLU A 142 -32.86 7.53 17.49
N SER A 143 -31.61 7.38 17.88
CA SER A 143 -31.07 8.10 19.02
C SER A 143 -29.77 8.75 18.56
N LEU A 144 -29.72 10.08 18.68
CA LEU A 144 -28.53 10.89 18.52
C LEU A 144 -27.55 10.52 19.63
N GLY A 145 -26.82 9.43 19.44
CA GLY A 145 -25.74 8.99 20.32
C GLY A 145 -24.41 9.28 19.65
N LEU A 146 -23.52 10.01 20.33
CA LEU A 146 -22.12 10.15 19.93
C LEU A 146 -21.52 8.76 19.64
N ASN A 147 -21.32 8.42 18.37
CA ASN A 147 -20.66 7.18 17.95
C ASN A 147 -19.16 7.29 18.21
N LEU A 148 -18.77 6.99 19.44
CA LEU A 148 -17.39 7.11 19.89
C LEU A 148 -16.65 5.81 19.60
N SER A 149 -16.00 5.75 18.44
CA SER A 149 -15.19 4.62 18.02
C SER A 149 -13.85 4.66 18.74
N TYR A 150 -13.65 3.79 19.72
CA TYR A 150 -12.38 3.64 20.43
C TYR A 150 -11.64 2.37 19.99
N THR A 151 -10.36 2.50 19.66
CA THR A 151 -9.46 1.37 19.44
C THR A 151 -8.76 1.02 20.75
N ILE A 152 -9.11 -0.12 21.34
CA ILE A 152 -8.49 -0.62 22.58
C ILE A 152 -7.50 -1.74 22.23
N ASN A 153 -6.24 -1.56 22.62
CA ASN A 153 -5.23 -2.60 22.52
C ASN A 153 -5.17 -3.39 23.83
N LEU A 154 -5.59 -4.65 23.80
CA LEU A 154 -5.59 -5.53 24.97
C LEU A 154 -4.39 -6.49 24.91
N ASN A 155 -3.57 -6.51 25.95
CA ASN A 155 -2.55 -7.54 26.13
C ASN A 155 -3.15 -8.71 26.92
N LEU A 156 -3.28 -9.87 26.28
CA LEU A 156 -3.85 -11.05 26.91
C LEU A 156 -2.79 -11.77 27.76
N PRO A 157 -3.14 -12.24 28.97
CA PRO A 157 -2.22 -13.05 29.77
C PRO A 157 -1.91 -14.38 29.05
N ALA A 158 -0.69 -14.89 29.26
CA ALA A 158 -0.23 -16.16 28.69
C ALA A 158 -0.84 -17.38 29.43
N THR A 159 -2.17 -17.45 29.47
CA THR A 159 -2.94 -18.59 29.97
C THR A 159 -3.58 -19.32 28.79
N SER A 160 -3.68 -20.65 28.86
CA SER A 160 -4.37 -21.48 27.87
C SER A 160 -5.82 -21.79 28.29
N ASP A 161 -6.28 -21.26 29.42
CA ASP A 161 -7.64 -21.51 29.94
C ASP A 161 -8.68 -20.65 29.22
N GLN A 162 -9.54 -21.32 28.45
CA GLN A 162 -10.64 -20.72 27.71
C GLN A 162 -11.67 -20.02 28.61
N ALA A 163 -11.85 -20.46 29.86
CA ALA A 163 -12.78 -19.84 30.79
C ALA A 163 -12.33 -18.42 31.18
N VAL A 164 -11.03 -18.18 31.28
CA VAL A 164 -10.46 -16.86 31.62
C VAL A 164 -10.67 -15.87 30.48
N PHE A 165 -10.43 -16.27 29.23
CA PHE A 165 -10.71 -15.43 28.07
C PHE A 165 -12.19 -15.05 27.97
N ASN A 166 -13.09 -16.02 28.18
CA ASN A 166 -14.53 -15.79 28.16
C ASN A 166 -14.99 -14.83 29.26
N ALA A 167 -14.38 -14.89 30.45
CA ALA A 167 -14.67 -13.94 31.54
C ALA A 167 -14.22 -12.52 31.18
N ILE A 168 -13.03 -12.36 30.59
CA ILE A 168 -12.50 -11.06 30.14
C ILE A 168 -13.40 -10.44 29.08
N PHE A 169 -13.78 -11.20 28.05
CA PHE A 169 -14.64 -10.69 26.97
C PHE A 169 -16.07 -10.39 27.44
N ARG A 170 -16.60 -11.18 28.38
CA ARG A 170 -17.91 -10.92 29.00
C ARG A 170 -17.89 -9.59 29.78
N SER A 171 -16.86 -9.38 30.60
CA SER A 171 -16.71 -8.15 31.39
C SER A 171 -16.51 -6.92 30.49
N LEU A 172 -15.71 -7.03 29.41
CA LEU A 172 -15.54 -5.94 28.44
C LEU A 172 -16.85 -5.58 27.74
N ARG A 173 -17.64 -6.59 27.35
CA ARG A 173 -18.94 -6.35 26.71
C ARG A 173 -19.91 -5.66 27.66
N GLU A 174 -19.95 -6.07 28.92
CA GLU A 174 -20.84 -5.49 29.93
C GLU A 174 -20.48 -4.03 30.25
N HIS A 175 -19.19 -3.69 30.34
CA HIS A 175 -18.77 -2.33 30.75
C HIS A 175 -18.56 -1.33 29.59
N LEU A 176 -18.32 -1.78 28.36
CA LEU A 176 -18.04 -0.88 27.23
C LEU A 176 -19.25 -0.63 26.32
N LEU A 177 -20.25 -1.53 26.31
CA LEU A 177 -21.42 -1.41 25.43
C LEU A 177 -22.70 -1.02 26.19
N ASN A 178 -22.79 -1.32 27.47
CA ASN A 178 -23.90 -0.90 28.33
C ASN A 178 -23.38 0.14 29.31
N GLY A 179 -23.30 1.40 28.88
CA GLY A 179 -23.04 2.51 29.79
C GLY A 179 -24.27 2.78 30.66
N GLU A 180 -24.18 2.46 31.94
CA GLU A 180 -24.68 3.37 32.97
C GLU A 180 -23.56 4.34 33.38
#